data_AF-A0A4Q3FQW4-F1
#
_entry.id   AF-A0A4Q3FQW4-F1
#
_cell.length_a   1.000
_cell.length_b   1.000
_cell.length_c   1.000
_cell.angle_alpha   90.00
_cell.angle_beta   90.00
_cell.angle_gamma   90.00
#
_symmetry.space_group_name_H-M   'P 1'
#
loop_
_entity.id
_entity.type
_entity.pdbx_description
1 polymer ?
#
loop_
_entity_poly.entity_id
_entity_poly.type
_entity_poly.pdbx_seq_one_letter_code
_entity_poly.pdbx_strand_id
1 'polypeptide(L)'
;MKKTIVKLCYRKIINAQATKPWDKLVFEDSYAEFRIQMQNYEQFRQYPAYGDLVHHAPKARQLSQQVTPAITGYMQQLNSIVPDIFNNLGRRFLHFERFHFEIINSHFEQKDRHQVAINFFSEPMIWHATIDSYLLLSPEAQTEEGEIHTHLMQLQPFLSIHSLKEETE
;
A
#
# COMPACT_ATOMS: atom_id res chain seq x y z
N MET A 1 -16.35 27.40 -8.53
CA MET A 1 -14.93 27.36 -8.08
C MET A 1 -14.26 26.13 -8.66
N LYS A 2 -12.95 26.17 -8.98
CA LYS A 2 -12.25 25.00 -9.51
C LYS A 2 -12.05 23.97 -8.39
N LYS A 3 -12.65 22.79 -8.51
CA LYS A 3 -12.50 21.69 -7.54
C LYS A 3 -11.43 20.73 -8.05
N THR A 4 -10.43 20.45 -7.23
CA THR A 4 -9.38 19.47 -7.56
C THR A 4 -9.61 18.21 -6.74
N ILE A 5 -9.92 17.11 -7.43
CA ILE A 5 -10.12 15.80 -6.83
C ILE A 5 -8.84 14.99 -7.02
N VAL A 6 -8.33 14.43 -5.93
CA VAL A 6 -7.12 13.61 -5.91
C VAL A 6 -7.43 12.21 -5.38
N LYS A 7 -6.73 11.21 -5.89
CA LYS A 7 -6.57 9.92 -5.21
C LYS A 7 -5.15 9.83 -4.70
N LEU A 8 -4.97 9.42 -3.46
CA LEU A 8 -3.66 9.21 -2.85
C LEU A 8 -3.24 7.75 -2.99
N CYS A 9 -1.93 7.51 -3.06
CA CYS A 9 -1.33 6.19 -2.91
C CYS A 9 -0.34 6.24 -1.74
N TYR A 10 -0.54 5.36 -0.75
CA TYR A 10 0.42 5.14 0.32
C TYR A 10 1.07 3.76 0.15
N ARG A 11 2.40 3.72 0.05
CA ARG A 11 3.18 2.48 -0.03
C ARG A 11 3.73 2.11 1.34
N LYS A 12 3.16 1.08 1.95
CA LYS A 12 3.68 0.48 3.18
C LYS A 12 4.71 -0.59 2.85
N ILE A 13 5.94 -0.42 3.31
CA ILE A 13 7.01 -1.42 3.19
C ILE A 13 7.09 -2.24 4.47
N ILE A 14 7.18 -3.56 4.33
CA ILE A 14 7.29 -4.52 5.42
C ILE A 14 8.51 -5.41 5.17
N ASN A 15 9.33 -5.59 6.19
CA ASN A 15 10.55 -6.39 6.16
C ASN A 15 10.79 -7.07 7.52
N ALA A 16 11.92 -7.75 7.66
CA ALA A 16 12.29 -8.47 8.88
C ALA A 16 12.42 -7.58 10.13
N GLN A 17 12.49 -6.25 9.98
CA GLN A 17 12.53 -5.29 11.09
C GLN A 17 11.13 -4.83 11.54
N ALA A 18 10.06 -5.39 10.97
CA ALA A 18 8.68 -5.08 11.35
C ALA A 18 8.44 -5.30 12.86
N THR A 19 7.99 -4.26 13.56
CA THR A 19 7.71 -4.32 15.00
C THR A 19 6.22 -4.44 15.32
N LYS A 20 5.35 -3.88 14.47
CA LYS A 20 3.90 -3.89 14.67
C LYS A 20 3.33 -5.30 14.46
N PRO A 21 2.37 -5.75 15.31
CA PRO A 21 1.80 -7.09 15.19
C PRO A 21 1.22 -7.41 13.81
N TRP A 22 0.46 -6.48 13.23
CA TRP A 22 -0.10 -6.66 11.89
C TRP A 22 0.99 -6.80 10.82
N ASP A 23 2.02 -5.96 10.87
CA ASP A 23 3.14 -6.01 9.92
C ASP A 23 3.89 -7.34 10.00
N LYS A 24 4.09 -7.86 11.22
CA LYS A 24 4.72 -9.17 11.45
C LYS A 24 3.90 -10.30 10.83
N LEU A 25 2.59 -10.32 11.07
CA LEU A 25 1.72 -11.37 10.51
C LEU A 25 1.72 -11.36 8.98
N VAL A 26 1.63 -10.17 8.37
CA VAL A 26 1.74 -10.01 6.91
C VAL A 26 3.09 -10.51 6.41
N PHE A 27 4.19 -10.16 7.09
CA PHE A 27 5.54 -10.59 6.74
C PHE A 27 5.70 -12.11 6.80
N GLU A 28 5.23 -12.73 7.87
CA GLU A 28 5.33 -14.17 8.10
C GLU A 28 4.60 -14.98 7.02
N ASP A 29 3.35 -14.63 6.76
CA ASP A 29 2.50 -15.40 5.84
C ASP A 29 2.86 -15.14 4.38
N SER A 30 3.21 -13.90 4.02
CA SER A 30 3.69 -13.61 2.65
C SER A 30 5.02 -14.30 2.35
N TYR A 31 5.90 -14.47 3.34
CA TYR A 31 7.12 -15.25 3.17
C TYR A 31 6.84 -16.74 3.00
N ALA A 32 5.97 -17.31 3.83
CA ALA A 32 5.58 -18.71 3.75
C ALA A 32 4.98 -19.03 2.37
N GLU A 33 4.04 -18.20 1.91
CA GLU A 33 3.42 -18.36 0.60
C GLU A 33 4.42 -18.15 -0.54
N PHE A 34 5.32 -17.16 -0.44
CA PHE A 34 6.40 -16.98 -1.42
C PHE A 34 7.22 -18.26 -1.59
N ARG A 35 7.60 -18.93 -0.50
CA ARG A 35 8.37 -20.19 -0.58
C ARG A 35 7.58 -21.30 -1.27
N ILE A 36 6.27 -21.39 -1.03
CA ILE A 36 5.41 -22.38 -1.70
C ILE A 36 5.36 -22.08 -3.20
N GLN A 37 5.03 -20.86 -3.57
CA GLN A 37 4.85 -20.47 -4.97
C GLN A 37 6.16 -20.52 -5.78
N MET A 38 7.28 -20.15 -5.16
CA MET A 38 8.59 -20.17 -5.81
C MET A 38 9.02 -21.59 -6.24
N GLN A 39 8.61 -22.64 -5.52
CA GLN A 39 8.96 -24.03 -5.86
C GLN A 39 8.32 -24.52 -7.17
N ASN A 40 7.31 -23.81 -7.69
CA ASN A 40 6.67 -24.13 -8.96
C ASN A 40 7.53 -23.77 -10.19
N TYR A 41 8.66 -23.08 -9.99
CA TYR A 41 9.56 -22.67 -11.08
C TYR A 41 10.76 -23.60 -11.14
N GLU A 42 10.98 -24.28 -12.27
CA GLU A 42 12.07 -25.27 -12.43
C GLU A 42 13.45 -24.73 -12.03
N GLN A 43 13.70 -23.45 -12.28
CA GLN A 43 14.98 -22.78 -12.05
C GLN A 43 15.18 -22.31 -10.59
N PHE A 44 14.22 -22.51 -9.68
CA PHE A 44 14.29 -21.94 -8.32
C PHE A 44 15.50 -22.42 -7.52
N ARG A 45 15.97 -23.65 -7.75
CA ARG A 45 17.16 -24.20 -7.08
C ARG A 45 18.44 -23.52 -7.53
N GLN A 46 18.50 -23.09 -8.78
CA GLN A 46 19.65 -22.38 -9.34
C GLN A 46 19.61 -20.88 -9.00
N TYR A 47 18.40 -20.31 -8.91
CA TYR A 47 18.17 -18.90 -8.62
C TYR A 47 17.24 -18.74 -7.41
N PRO A 48 17.77 -18.88 -6.19
CA PRO A 48 16.97 -18.83 -4.96
C PRO A 48 16.57 -17.41 -4.53
N ALA A 49 17.11 -16.37 -5.16
CA ALA A 49 16.67 -14.99 -4.97
C ALA A 49 15.56 -14.62 -5.97
N TYR A 50 14.57 -13.85 -5.51
CA TYR A 50 13.44 -13.42 -6.35
C TYR A 50 13.90 -12.66 -7.60
N GLY A 51 14.82 -11.72 -7.45
CA GLY A 51 15.35 -10.93 -8.57
C GLY A 51 16.03 -11.80 -9.63
N ASP A 52 16.87 -12.75 -9.20
CA ASP A 52 17.57 -13.68 -10.10
C ASP A 52 16.56 -14.61 -10.80
N LEU A 53 15.58 -15.14 -10.05
CA LEU A 53 14.54 -15.98 -10.63
C LEU A 53 13.73 -15.22 -11.68
N VAL A 54 13.36 -13.97 -11.43
CA VAL A 54 12.64 -13.13 -12.41
C VAL A 54 13.49 -12.85 -13.65
N HIS A 55 14.80 -12.68 -13.49
CA HIS A 55 15.71 -12.48 -14.62
C HIS A 55 15.76 -13.70 -15.55
N HIS A 56 15.86 -14.91 -14.98
CA HIS A 56 15.99 -16.16 -15.73
C HIS A 56 14.65 -16.81 -16.12
N ALA A 57 13.58 -16.51 -15.40
CA ALA A 57 12.24 -16.99 -15.66
C ALA A 57 11.24 -15.81 -15.52
N PRO A 58 11.03 -15.00 -16.58
CA PRO A 58 10.17 -13.80 -16.52
C PRO A 58 8.74 -14.05 -16.04
N LYS A 59 8.21 -15.27 -16.18
CA LYS A 59 6.92 -15.69 -15.61
C LYS A 59 6.88 -15.58 -14.08
N ALA A 60 8.02 -15.57 -13.39
CA ALA A 60 8.14 -15.38 -11.95
C ALA A 60 7.71 -13.97 -11.48
N ARG A 61 7.54 -13.01 -12.40
CA ARG A 61 6.91 -11.71 -12.05
C ARG A 61 5.50 -11.86 -11.49
N GLN A 62 4.81 -12.96 -11.80
CA GLN A 62 3.48 -13.27 -11.26
C GLN A 62 3.49 -13.70 -9.80
N LEU A 63 4.66 -13.95 -9.19
CA LEU A 63 4.76 -14.35 -7.78
C LEU A 63 4.07 -13.36 -6.84
N SER A 64 4.16 -12.05 -7.08
CA SER A 64 3.43 -11.06 -6.28
C SER A 64 1.91 -11.30 -6.31
N GLN A 65 1.36 -11.61 -7.48
CA GLN A 65 -0.07 -11.93 -7.62
C GLN A 65 -0.42 -13.26 -6.95
N GLN A 66 0.45 -14.26 -7.07
CA GLN A 66 0.26 -15.59 -6.47
C GLN A 66 0.34 -15.56 -4.94
N VAL A 67 1.14 -14.66 -4.36
CA VAL A 67 1.28 -14.49 -2.91
C VAL A 67 0.18 -13.62 -2.31
N THR A 68 -0.48 -12.78 -3.11
CA THR A 68 -1.54 -11.86 -2.65
C THR A 68 -2.64 -12.55 -1.81
N PRO A 69 -3.15 -13.77 -2.13
CA PRO A 69 -4.15 -14.44 -1.32
C PRO A 69 -3.75 -14.63 0.15
N ALA A 70 -2.47 -14.85 0.45
CA ALA A 70 -1.97 -15.06 1.81
C ALA A 70 -2.13 -13.84 2.72
N ILE A 71 -2.29 -12.64 2.15
CA ILE A 71 -2.42 -11.40 2.93
C ILE A 71 -3.83 -10.79 2.91
N THR A 72 -4.75 -11.36 2.13
CA THR A 72 -6.11 -10.80 1.95
C THR A 72 -6.87 -10.68 3.27
N GLY A 73 -6.76 -11.68 4.15
CA GLY A 73 -7.40 -11.64 5.47
C GLY A 73 -6.91 -10.46 6.33
N TYR A 74 -5.62 -10.12 6.25
CA TYR A 74 -5.06 -8.96 6.95
C TYR A 74 -5.55 -7.64 6.37
N MET A 75 -5.83 -7.58 5.07
CA MET A 75 -6.37 -6.36 4.45
C MET A 75 -7.81 -6.11 4.91
N GLN A 76 -8.61 -7.17 5.09
CA GLN A 76 -9.97 -7.06 5.60
C GLN A 76 -10.00 -6.52 7.04
N GLN A 77 -9.03 -6.91 7.88
CA GLN A 77 -8.90 -6.40 9.26
C GLN A 77 -8.69 -4.88 9.35
N LEU A 78 -8.20 -4.24 8.27
CA LEU A 78 -8.02 -2.80 8.23
C LEU A 78 -9.35 -2.03 8.08
N ASN A 79 -10.46 -2.70 7.79
CA ASN A 79 -11.78 -2.08 7.57
C ASN A 79 -11.72 -0.90 6.57
N SER A 80 -10.97 -1.09 5.48
CA SER A 80 -10.74 -0.09 4.43
C SER A 80 -10.06 1.20 4.91
N ILE A 81 -9.40 1.22 6.07
CA ILE A 81 -8.65 2.37 6.56
C ILE A 81 -7.16 2.19 6.28
N VAL A 82 -6.53 3.18 5.65
CA VAL A 82 -5.09 3.14 5.34
C VAL A 82 -4.29 3.13 6.65
N PRO A 83 -3.39 2.15 6.87
CA PRO A 83 -2.57 2.10 8.06
C PRO A 83 -1.55 3.24 8.04
N ASP A 84 -1.10 3.67 9.22
CA ASP A 84 -0.03 4.65 9.42
C ASP A 84 -0.33 6.08 8.92
N ILE A 85 -1.48 6.32 8.30
CA ILE A 85 -1.94 7.64 7.88
C ILE A 85 -2.85 8.25 8.94
N PHE A 86 -2.44 9.39 9.48
CA PHE A 86 -3.18 10.15 10.48
C PHE A 86 -3.31 11.61 10.06
N ASN A 87 -4.41 12.25 10.48
CA ASN A 87 -4.49 13.70 10.46
C ASN A 87 -3.69 14.30 11.63
N ASN A 88 -3.59 15.63 11.68
CA ASN A 88 -2.88 16.34 12.74
C ASN A 88 -3.48 16.16 14.14
N LEU A 89 -4.67 15.54 14.26
CA LEU A 89 -5.28 15.17 15.54
C LEU A 89 -4.97 13.72 15.96
N GLY A 90 -4.12 13.01 15.19
CA GLY A 90 -3.79 11.60 15.44
C GLY A 90 -4.92 10.62 15.09
N ARG A 91 -5.93 11.07 14.32
CA ARG A 91 -7.06 10.22 13.88
C ARG A 91 -6.79 9.66 12.51
N ARG A 92 -7.12 8.37 12.31
CA ARG A 92 -7.17 7.78 10.98
C ARG A 92 -8.38 8.36 10.24
N PHE A 93 -8.20 8.68 8.96
CA PHE A 93 -9.24 9.31 8.15
C PHE A 93 -9.20 8.89 6.67
N LEU A 94 -8.07 8.36 6.20
CA LEU A 94 -7.90 8.02 4.81
C LEU A 94 -8.43 6.61 4.56
N HIS A 95 -9.52 6.51 3.81
CA HIS A 95 -10.09 5.25 3.37
C HIS A 95 -9.48 4.80 2.04
N PHE A 96 -9.30 3.50 1.83
CA PHE A 96 -8.85 2.91 0.57
C PHE A 96 -9.91 2.03 -0.08
N GLU A 97 -10.02 2.11 -1.40
CA GLU A 97 -10.94 1.30 -2.21
C GLU A 97 -10.26 0.03 -2.75
N ARG A 98 -8.93 0.06 -2.90
CA ARG A 98 -8.14 -1.01 -3.49
C ARG A 98 -6.71 -1.01 -2.95
N PHE A 99 -6.06 -2.16 -3.02
CA PHE A 99 -4.64 -2.30 -2.70
C PHE A 99 -3.90 -3.08 -3.78
N HIS A 100 -2.58 -2.93 -3.83
CA HIS A 100 -1.69 -3.73 -4.67
C HIS A 100 -0.51 -4.24 -3.86
N PHE A 101 -0.36 -5.57 -3.80
CA PHE A 101 0.75 -6.24 -3.15
C PHE A 101 1.90 -6.48 -4.13
N GLU A 102 3.13 -6.31 -3.64
CA GLU A 102 4.36 -6.46 -4.40
C GLU A 102 5.44 -7.11 -3.53
N ILE A 103 6.15 -8.10 -4.07
CA ILE A 103 7.42 -8.55 -3.49
C ILE A 103 8.52 -7.61 -3.99
N ILE A 104 9.13 -6.85 -3.08
CA ILE A 104 10.28 -6.00 -3.39
C ILE A 104 11.53 -6.86 -3.55
N ASN A 105 11.75 -7.75 -2.57
CA ASN A 105 12.87 -8.67 -2.55
C ASN A 105 12.51 -9.91 -1.72
N SER A 106 13.09 -11.05 -2.04
CA SER A 106 12.94 -12.26 -1.24
C SER A 106 13.99 -13.29 -1.60
N HIS A 107 14.20 -14.25 -0.71
CA HIS A 107 15.11 -15.37 -0.92
C HIS A 107 14.52 -16.65 -0.33
N PHE A 108 14.64 -17.77 -1.05
CA PHE A 108 14.03 -19.04 -0.69
C PHE A 108 14.39 -19.52 0.72
N GLU A 109 15.64 -19.29 1.15
CA GLU A 109 16.16 -19.75 2.44
C GLU A 109 16.51 -18.61 3.43
N GLN A 110 16.55 -17.36 2.97
CA GLN A 110 17.02 -16.21 3.76
C GLN A 110 15.84 -15.28 4.02
N LYS A 111 15.08 -15.60 5.07
CA LYS A 111 13.86 -14.87 5.44
C LYS A 111 14.10 -13.40 5.76
N ASP A 112 15.25 -13.08 6.33
CA ASP A 112 15.70 -11.72 6.61
C ASP A 112 15.78 -10.83 5.35
N ARG A 113 15.93 -11.43 4.17
CA ARG A 113 15.90 -10.74 2.87
C ARG A 113 14.50 -10.57 2.28
N HIS A 114 13.48 -11.13 2.93
CA HIS A 114 12.10 -10.92 2.52
C HIS A 114 11.69 -9.48 2.77
N GLN A 115 11.14 -8.84 1.74
CA GLN A 115 10.66 -7.49 1.77
C GLN A 115 9.49 -7.37 0.80
N VAL A 116 8.38 -6.84 1.30
CA VAL A 116 7.14 -6.68 0.54
C VAL A 116 6.63 -5.25 0.67
N ALA A 117 5.82 -4.84 -0.29
CA ALA A 117 5.08 -3.60 -0.26
C ALA A 117 3.59 -3.84 -0.46
N ILE A 118 2.79 -3.00 0.21
CA ILE A 118 1.36 -2.88 -0.06
C ILE A 118 1.09 -1.42 -0.39
N ASN A 119 0.58 -1.19 -1.61
CA ASN A 119 0.15 0.12 -2.07
C ASN A 119 -1.35 0.26 -1.82
N PHE A 120 -1.74 1.20 -0.96
CA PHE A 120 -3.13 1.52 -0.66
C PHE A 120 -3.57 2.71 -1.50
N PHE A 121 -4.64 2.56 -2.28
CA PHE A 121 -5.17 3.64 -3.11
C PHE A 121 -6.43 4.19 -2.47
N SER A 122 -6.42 5.49 -2.17
CA SER A 122 -7.51 6.12 -1.44
C SER A 122 -8.79 6.21 -2.26
N GLU A 123 -9.90 6.37 -1.55
CA GLU A 123 -11.10 6.98 -2.12
C GLU A 123 -10.79 8.41 -2.61
N PRO A 124 -11.60 8.98 -3.52
CA PRO A 124 -11.45 10.36 -3.96
C PRO A 124 -11.51 11.37 -2.81
N MET A 125 -10.55 12.27 -2.79
CA MET A 125 -10.46 13.37 -1.83
C MET A 125 -10.45 14.71 -2.57
N ILE A 126 -11.09 15.72 -2.00
CA ILE A 126 -10.95 17.10 -2.44
C ILE A 126 -9.65 17.64 -1.88
N TRP A 127 -8.78 18.15 -2.74
CA TRP A 127 -7.60 18.92 -2.34
C TRP A 127 -7.96 20.40 -2.28
N HIS A 128 -7.94 20.95 -1.06
CA HIS A 128 -8.27 22.35 -0.81
C HIS A 128 -7.05 23.26 -0.91
N ALA A 129 -5.96 22.85 -0.24
CA ALA A 129 -4.75 23.63 -0.17
C ALA A 129 -3.54 22.77 0.23
N THR A 130 -2.35 23.28 -0.06
CA THR A 130 -1.10 22.83 0.56
C THR A 130 -0.57 23.96 1.43
N ILE A 131 -0.32 23.67 2.71
CA ILE A 131 0.16 24.62 3.70
C ILE A 131 1.51 24.10 4.18
N ASP A 132 2.60 24.64 3.65
CA ASP A 132 3.96 24.12 3.87
C ASP A 132 4.04 22.61 3.54
N SER A 133 4.43 21.76 4.50
CA SER A 133 4.48 20.31 4.34
C SER A 133 3.15 19.62 4.59
N TYR A 134 2.02 20.33 4.66
CA TYR A 134 0.70 19.77 4.96
C TYR A 134 -0.26 19.82 3.76
N LEU A 135 -1.07 18.78 3.62
CA LEU A 135 -2.21 18.74 2.71
C LEU A 135 -3.51 18.93 3.49
N LEU A 136 -4.33 19.89 3.06
CA LEU A 136 -5.70 20.07 3.51
C LEU A 136 -6.63 19.33 2.56
N LEU A 137 -7.28 18.29 3.07
CA LEU A 137 -8.09 17.36 2.31
C LEU A 137 -9.50 17.25 2.89
N SER A 138 -10.45 16.84 2.08
CA SER A 138 -11.78 16.44 2.56
C SER A 138 -12.32 15.29 1.72
N PRO A 139 -13.13 14.37 2.26
CA PRO A 139 -13.82 13.39 1.43
C PRO A 139 -14.59 14.06 0.29
N GLU A 140 -14.65 13.43 -0.89
CA GLU A 140 -15.47 13.94 -2.00
C GLU A 140 -16.97 13.81 -1.70
N ALA A 141 -17.38 12.70 -1.09
CA ALA A 141 -18.77 12.39 -0.79
C ALA A 141 -19.22 12.98 0.56
N GLN A 142 -19.27 14.32 0.65
CA GLN A 142 -19.86 15.01 1.81
C GLN A 142 -21.30 15.42 1.51
N THR A 143 -22.19 15.22 2.49
CA THR A 143 -23.65 15.42 2.36
C THR A 143 -24.19 16.60 3.17
N GLU A 144 -23.34 17.39 3.82
CA GLU A 144 -23.78 18.52 4.65
C GLU A 144 -23.73 19.85 3.90
N GLU A 145 -24.87 20.54 3.83
CA GLU A 145 -25.01 21.84 3.21
C GLU A 145 -24.37 22.93 4.08
N GLY A 146 -23.19 23.42 3.67
CA GLY A 146 -22.62 24.69 4.13
C GLY A 146 -21.28 24.60 4.88
N GLU A 147 -20.91 23.43 5.40
CA GLU A 147 -19.63 23.22 6.09
C GLU A 147 -18.86 22.04 5.48
N ILE A 148 -17.55 22.21 5.30
CA ILE A 148 -16.66 21.18 4.76
C ILE A 148 -15.83 20.60 5.90
N HIS A 149 -16.05 19.33 6.21
CA HIS A 149 -15.23 18.61 7.19
C HIS A 149 -13.88 18.26 6.59
N THR A 150 -12.81 18.85 7.12
CA THR A 150 -11.46 18.71 6.58
C THR A 150 -10.53 17.89 7.46
N HIS A 151 -9.52 17.32 6.82
CA HIS A 151 -8.38 16.68 7.45
C HIS A 151 -7.11 17.38 6.99
N LEU A 152 -6.35 17.90 7.95
CA LEU A 152 -5.00 18.35 7.72
C LEU A 152 -4.05 17.18 8.00
N MET A 153 -3.21 16.81 7.04
CA MET A 153 -2.17 15.78 7.23
C MET A 153 -0.81 16.29 6.78
N GLN A 154 0.24 15.85 7.46
CA GLN A 154 1.60 16.11 7.00
C GLN A 154 1.97 15.16 5.85
N LEU A 155 2.65 15.68 4.83
CA LEU A 155 3.32 14.89 3.81
C LEU A 155 4.39 14.02 4.48
N GLN A 156 4.36 12.74 4.19
CA GLN A 156 5.24 11.75 4.77
C GLN A 156 5.82 10.84 3.67
N PRO A 157 6.94 10.15 3.95
CA PRO A 157 7.53 9.23 2.99
C PRO A 157 6.51 8.21 2.45
N PHE A 158 6.68 7.86 1.18
CA PHE A 158 5.86 6.85 0.49
C PHE A 158 4.38 7.20 0.29
N LEU A 159 3.97 8.43 0.58
CA LEU A 159 2.68 8.99 0.19
C LEU A 159 2.84 9.81 -1.10
N SER A 160 1.98 9.55 -2.09
CA SER A 160 1.94 10.30 -3.35
C SER A 160 0.51 10.59 -3.78
N ILE A 161 0.31 11.66 -4.55
CA ILE A 161 -0.89 11.80 -5.37
C ILE A 161 -0.76 10.77 -6.50
N HIS A 162 -1.73 9.86 -6.59
CA HIS A 162 -1.79 8.82 -7.62
C HIS A 162 -2.45 9.34 -8.91
N SER A 163 -3.53 10.10 -8.76
CA SER A 163 -4.26 10.70 -9.86
C SER A 163 -4.89 12.01 -9.42
N LEU A 164 -5.08 12.92 -10.37
CA LEU A 164 -5.71 14.22 -10.16
C LEU A 164 -6.72 14.48 -11.28
N LYS A 165 -7.89 14.98 -10.91
CA LYS A 165 -8.95 15.44 -11.82
C LYS A 165 -9.36 16.85 -11.41
N GLU A 166 -9.46 17.74 -12.39
CA GLU A 166 -9.96 19.10 -12.19
C GLU A 166 -11.39 19.17 -12.70
N GLU A 167 -12.31 19.62 -11.85
CA GLU A 167 -13.69 19.89 -12.22
C GLU A 167 -13.91 21.40 -12.26
N THR A 168 -14.45 21.85 -13.40
CA THR A 168 -14.91 23.22 -13.58
C THR A 168 -16.42 23.16 -13.49
N GLU A 169 -17.01 23.85 -12.52
CA GLU A 169 -18.45 24.12 -12.47
C GLU A 169 -18.91 24.92 -13.69
#